data_AF-A0AAP3SFY3-F1
#
_entry.id   AF-A0AAP3SFY3-F1
#
_cell.length_a   1.000
_cell.length_b   1.000
_cell.length_c   1.000
_cell.angle_alpha   90.00
_cell.angle_beta   90.00
_cell.angle_gamma   90.00
#
_symmetry.space_group_name_H-M   'P 1'
#
loop_
_entity.id
_entity.type
_entity.pdbx_description
1 polymer ?
#
loop_
_entity_poly.entity_id
_entity_poly.type
_entity_poly.pdbx_seq_one_letter_code
_entity_poly.pdbx_strand_id
1 'polypeptide(L)'
;MATSKMKIKKVCEWCGTTFYAQKLTTRFCSHRCNNLAYKEAVRQKRIQEIETKVQTVISEQPISYFKDKEYLSFKEVATLLGLSKQAVYKMVYATL
;
A
#
# COMPACT_ATOMS: atom_id res chain seq x y z
N MET A 1 -15.58 -11.70 41.78
CA MET A 1 -15.44 -10.55 40.86
C MET A 1 -16.81 -9.99 40.54
N ALA A 2 -17.11 -8.76 40.97
CA ALA A 2 -18.40 -8.13 40.75
C ALA A 2 -18.65 -7.92 39.24
N THR A 3 -19.66 -8.57 38.68
CA THR A 3 -20.09 -8.36 37.30
C THR A 3 -20.98 -7.12 37.27
N SER A 4 -20.41 -5.96 36.96
CA SER A 4 -21.20 -4.75 36.72
C SER A 4 -22.14 -5.00 35.53
N LYS A 5 -23.46 -5.03 35.76
CA LYS A 5 -24.48 -5.31 34.73
C LYS A 5 -24.77 -4.10 33.82
N MET A 6 -23.97 -3.03 33.89
CA MET A 6 -24.19 -1.83 33.08
C MET A 6 -24.01 -2.13 31.60
N LYS A 7 -25.03 -1.78 30.82
CA LYS A 7 -25.04 -1.91 29.36
C LYS A 7 -24.87 -0.53 28.72
N ILE A 8 -23.93 -0.41 27.81
CA ILE A 8 -23.55 0.81 27.12
C ILE A 8 -24.07 0.73 25.69
N LYS A 9 -24.81 1.75 25.24
CA LYS A 9 -25.29 1.82 23.84
C LYS A 9 -24.13 2.24 22.94
N LYS A 10 -23.82 1.43 21.92
CA LYS A 10 -22.74 1.65 20.94
C LYS A 10 -23.26 1.41 19.52
N VAL A 11 -22.52 1.87 18.52
CA VAL A 11 -22.75 1.56 17.10
C VAL A 11 -21.77 0.48 16.66
N CYS A 12 -22.25 -0.53 15.92
CA CYS A 12 -21.41 -1.58 15.37
C CYS A 12 -20.52 -1.02 14.26
N GLU A 13 -19.20 -1.20 14.39
CA GLU A 13 -18.23 -0.71 13.39
C GLU A 13 -18.32 -1.42 12.03
N TRP A 14 -19.01 -2.57 11.95
CA TRP A 14 -19.18 -3.31 10.69
C TRP A 14 -20.50 -2.99 9.96
N CYS A 15 -21.64 -3.09 10.66
CA CYS A 15 -22.96 -2.95 10.03
C CYS A 15 -23.68 -1.65 10.39
N GLY A 16 -23.10 -0.78 11.22
CA GLY A 16 -23.69 0.50 11.60
C GLY A 16 -24.90 0.41 12.52
N THR A 17 -25.33 -0.78 12.93
CA THR A 17 -26.49 -0.91 13.82
C THR A 17 -26.13 -0.58 15.26
N THR A 18 -27.06 0.07 15.98
CA THR A 18 -26.90 0.32 17.42
C THR A 18 -27.12 -0.95 18.22
N PHE A 19 -26.27 -1.21 19.22
CA PHE A 19 -26.37 -2.36 20.11
C PHE A 19 -25.95 -2.00 21.55
N TYR A 20 -26.25 -2.88 22.49
CA TYR A 20 -25.86 -2.74 23.90
C TYR A 20 -24.68 -3.65 24.24
N ALA A 21 -23.56 -3.06 24.67
CA ALA A 21 -22.35 -3.76 25.09
C ALA A 21 -22.19 -3.74 26.62
N GLN A 22 -21.64 -4.79 27.20
CA GLN A 22 -21.23 -4.80 28.61
C GLN A 22 -19.82 -4.26 28.82
N LYS A 23 -18.93 -4.46 27.83
CA LYS A 23 -17.53 -4.04 27.90
C LYS A 23 -17.32 -2.82 26.99
N LEU A 24 -16.52 -1.87 27.46
CA LEU A 24 -16.10 -0.72 26.64
C LEU A 24 -15.34 -1.14 25.38
N THR A 25 -14.60 -2.25 25.46
CA THR A 25 -13.82 -2.83 24.35
C THR A 25 -14.64 -3.56 23.29
N THR A 26 -15.94 -3.82 23.52
CA THR A 26 -16.77 -4.50 22.50
C THR A 26 -17.03 -3.57 21.32
N ARG A 27 -16.56 -3.95 20.13
CA ARG A 27 -16.63 -3.15 18.88
C ARG A 27 -17.80 -3.50 17.97
N PHE A 28 -18.28 -4.74 18.04
CA PHE A 28 -19.27 -5.29 17.11
C PHE A 28 -20.50 -5.81 17.83
N CYS A 29 -21.66 -5.74 17.15
CA CYS A 29 -22.92 -6.20 17.70
C CYS A 29 -23.06 -7.73 17.78
N SER A 30 -22.23 -8.48 17.05
CA SER A 30 -22.28 -9.94 17.00
C SER A 30 -20.94 -10.55 16.57
N HIS A 31 -20.76 -11.84 16.87
CA HIS A 31 -19.62 -12.63 16.40
C HIS A 31 -19.52 -12.64 14.86
N ARG A 32 -20.66 -12.66 14.16
CA ARG A 32 -20.71 -12.56 12.70
C ARG A 32 -20.05 -11.27 12.19
N CYS A 33 -20.41 -10.12 12.76
CA CYS A 33 -19.83 -8.84 12.35
C CYS A 33 -18.33 -8.77 12.65
N ASN A 34 -17.90 -9.29 13.80
CA ASN A 34 -16.48 -9.38 14.13
C ASN A 34 -15.69 -10.22 13.12
N ASN A 35 -16.24 -11.38 12.73
CA ASN A 35 -15.59 -12.27 11.76
C ASN A 35 -15.50 -11.66 10.36
N LEU A 36 -16.55 -10.95 9.93
CA LEU A 36 -16.54 -10.26 8.65
C LEU A 36 -15.51 -9.12 8.64
N ALA A 37 -15.48 -8.30 9.70
CA ALA A 37 -14.47 -7.25 9.86
C ALA A 37 -13.03 -7.79 9.86
N TYR A 38 -12.81 -8.93 10.54
CA TYR A 38 -11.51 -9.60 10.54
C TYR A 38 -11.10 -10.07 9.13
N LYS A 39 -12.01 -10.75 8.40
CA LYS A 39 -11.75 -11.23 7.05
C LYS A 39 -11.46 -10.08 6.08
N GLU A 40 -12.21 -8.98 6.20
CA GLU A 40 -11.98 -7.78 5.40
C GLU A 40 -10.60 -7.17 5.68
N ALA A 41 -10.24 -7.01 6.96
CA ALA A 41 -8.91 -6.50 7.34
C ALA A 41 -7.76 -7.37 6.79
N VAL A 42 -7.91 -8.70 6.79
CA VAL A 42 -6.93 -9.62 6.20
C VAL A 42 -6.86 -9.45 4.68
N ARG A 43 -8.01 -9.30 4.00
CA ARG A 43 -8.06 -9.07 2.56
C ARG A 43 -7.38 -7.75 2.19
N GLN A 44 -7.68 -6.67 2.91
CA GLN A 44 -7.09 -5.36 2.70
C GLN A 44 -5.57 -5.36 2.88
N LYS A 45 -5.05 -6.05 3.90
CA LYS A 45 -3.60 -6.25 4.08
C LYS A 45 -2.95 -6.93 2.87
N ARG A 46 -3.57 -8.00 2.35
CA ARG A 46 -3.05 -8.70 1.16
C ARG A 46 -3.05 -7.81 -0.07
N ILE A 47 -4.10 -7.00 -0.25
CA ILE A 47 -4.17 -6.05 -1.37
C ILE A 47 -3.03 -5.03 -1.25
N GLN A 48 -2.84 -4.43 -0.07
CA GLN A 48 -1.75 -3.47 0.18
C GLN A 48 -0.36 -4.10 -0.03
N GLU A 49 -0.14 -5.34 0.39
CA GLU A 49 1.12 -6.06 0.14
C GLU A 49 1.39 -6.29 -1.36
N ILE A 50 0.35 -6.53 -2.16
CA ILE A 50 0.49 -6.69 -3.61
C ILE A 50 0.71 -5.34 -4.27
N GLU A 51 -0.07 -4.32 -3.91
CA GLU A 51 0.07 -2.96 -4.45
C GLU A 51 1.46 -2.38 -4.17
N THR A 52 2.00 -2.57 -2.97
CA THR A 52 3.37 -2.14 -2.64
C THR A 52 4.41 -2.86 -3.49
N LYS A 53 4.29 -4.19 -3.69
CA LYS A 53 5.19 -4.95 -4.59
C LYS A 53 5.09 -4.52 -6.04
N VAL A 54 3.88 -4.24 -6.53
CA VAL A 54 3.70 -3.73 -7.90
C VAL A 54 4.35 -2.36 -8.02
N GLN A 55 4.19 -1.48 -7.04
CA GLN A 55 4.81 -0.16 -7.04
C GLN A 55 6.35 -0.25 -7.04
N THR A 56 6.95 -1.15 -6.25
CA THR A 56 8.40 -1.37 -6.27
C THR A 56 8.86 -1.89 -7.63
N VAL A 57 8.15 -2.86 -8.20
CA VAL A 57 8.47 -3.38 -9.54
C VAL A 57 8.39 -2.28 -10.58
N ILE A 58 7.32 -1.48 -10.63
CA ILE A 58 7.19 -0.36 -11.58
C ILE A 58 8.34 0.64 -11.44
N SER A 59 8.78 0.93 -10.21
CA SER A 59 9.92 1.83 -10.00
C SER A 59 11.28 1.23 -10.41
N GLU A 60 11.44 -0.10 -10.32
CA GLU A 60 12.71 -0.79 -10.57
C GLU A 60 12.86 -1.34 -12.01
N GLN A 61 11.73 -1.57 -12.70
CA GLN A 61 11.68 -2.02 -14.10
C GLN A 61 12.53 -1.21 -15.09
N PRO A 62 12.60 0.13 -15.03
CA PRO A 62 13.49 0.85 -15.94
C PRO A 62 14.94 0.46 -15.71
N ILE A 63 15.38 0.20 -14.47
CA ILE A 63 16.78 0.00 -14.14
C ILE A 63 17.26 -1.41 -14.54
N SER A 64 16.44 -2.44 -14.38
CA SER A 64 16.84 -3.82 -14.71
C SER A 64 17.14 -4.02 -16.19
N TYR A 65 16.39 -3.36 -17.08
CA TYR A 65 16.59 -3.46 -18.53
C TYR A 65 17.95 -2.91 -19.01
N PHE A 66 18.52 -1.98 -18.24
CA PHE A 66 19.81 -1.35 -18.58
C PHE A 66 21.01 -2.04 -17.93
N LYS A 67 20.81 -2.88 -16.90
CA LYS A 67 21.90 -3.52 -16.16
C LYS A 67 22.71 -4.51 -16.99
N ASP A 68 22.09 -5.18 -17.96
CA ASP A 68 22.74 -6.24 -18.75
C ASP A 68 23.37 -5.73 -20.06
N LYS A 69 23.28 -4.42 -20.35
CA LYS A 69 23.86 -3.83 -21.57
C LYS A 69 25.25 -3.27 -21.29
N GLU A 70 26.23 -3.65 -22.10
CA GLU A 70 27.59 -3.08 -22.05
C GLU A 70 27.63 -1.60 -22.45
N TYR A 71 26.71 -1.17 -23.32
CA TYR A 71 26.61 0.20 -23.80
C TYR A 71 25.15 0.66 -23.81
N LEU A 72 24.95 1.93 -23.43
CA LEU A 72 23.65 2.60 -23.47
C LEU A 72 23.64 3.64 -24.56
N SER A 73 22.58 3.66 -25.37
CA SER A 73 22.36 4.75 -26.31
C SER A 73 22.01 6.04 -25.57
N PHE A 74 22.30 7.19 -26.19
CA PHE A 74 21.94 8.50 -25.63
C PHE A 74 20.46 8.64 -25.25
N LYS A 75 19.57 7.96 -25.98
CA LYS A 75 18.13 7.95 -25.68
C LYS A 75 17.86 7.20 -24.37
N GLU A 76 18.49 6.04 -24.20
CA GLU A 76 18.34 5.19 -23.03
C GLU A 76 18.88 5.89 -21.78
N VAL A 77 20.06 6.50 -21.87
CA VAL A 77 20.66 7.33 -20.81
C VAL A 77 19.73 8.49 -20.43
N ALA A 78 19.13 9.15 -21.42
CA ALA A 78 18.20 10.25 -21.18
C ALA A 78 16.96 9.78 -20.38
N THR A 79 16.36 8.63 -20.76
CA THR A 79 15.27 8.02 -19.98
C THR A 79 15.70 7.59 -18.57
N LEU A 80 16.91 7.05 -18.41
CA LEU A 80 17.44 6.62 -17.11
C LEU A 80 17.62 7.78 -16.14
N LEU A 81 18.17 8.90 -16.64
CA LEU A 81 18.48 10.07 -15.84
C LEU A 81 17.29 11.04 -15.72
N GLY A 82 16.17 10.78 -16.40
CA GLY A 82 15.03 11.70 -16.46
C GLY A 82 15.36 13.02 -17.17
N LEU A 83 16.28 12.98 -18.14
CA LEU A 83 16.77 14.16 -18.87
C LEU A 83 16.29 14.15 -20.33
N SER A 84 16.42 15.29 -21.00
CA SER A 84 16.25 15.33 -22.46
C SER A 84 17.47 14.73 -23.17
N LYS A 85 17.25 14.12 -24.34
CA LYS A 85 18.35 13.61 -25.19
C LYS A 85 19.43 14.67 -25.37
N GLN A 86 19.06 15.91 -25.69
CA GLN A 86 19.99 17.03 -25.88
C GLN A 86 20.82 17.36 -24.63
N ALA A 87 20.26 17.24 -23.43
CA ALA A 87 21.02 17.43 -22.20
C ALA A 87 22.14 16.38 -22.06
N VAL A 88 21.85 15.12 -22.38
CA VAL A 88 22.86 14.05 -22.37
C VAL A 88 23.96 14.31 -23.41
N TYR A 89 23.59 14.74 -24.63
CA TYR A 89 24.60 15.17 -25.62
C TYR A 89 25.47 16.27 -25.06
N LYS A 90 24.89 17.34 -24.51
CA LYS A 90 25.67 18.44 -23.92
C LYS A 90 26.62 17.96 -22.83
N MET A 91 26.19 17.04 -21.95
CA MET A 91 27.08 16.51 -20.91
C MET A 91 28.28 15.77 -21.48
N VAL A 92 28.06 14.86 -22.45
CA VAL A 92 29.14 14.07 -23.05
C VAL A 92 30.12 14.97 -23.83
N TYR A 93 29.59 15.90 -24.62
CA TYR A 93 30.41 16.79 -25.46
C TYR A 93 31.01 17.98 -24.69
N ALA A 94 30.56 18.30 -23.47
CA ALA A 94 31.17 19.33 -22.63
C ALA A 94 32.37 18.82 -21.83
N THR A 95 32.49 17.50 -21.67
CA THR A 95 33.59 16.84 -20.95
C THR A 95 34.69 16.29 -21.86
N LEU A 96 34.52 16.39 -23.18
CA LEU A 96 35.49 16.04 -24.22
C LEU A 96 36.15 17.32 -24.78
#